data_AF-A0A3D1M859-F1
#
_entry.id   AF-A0A3D1M859-F1
#
_cell.length_a   1.000
_cell.length_b   1.000
_cell.length_c   1.000
_cell.angle_alpha   90.00
_cell.angle_beta   90.00
_cell.angle_gamma   90.00
#
_symmetry.space_group_name_H-M   'P 1'
#
loop_
_entity.id
_entity.type
_entity.pdbx_description
1 polymer ?
#
loop_
_entity_poly.entity_id
_entity_poly.type
_entity_poly.pdbx_seq_one_letter_code
_entity_poly.pdbx_strand_id
1 'polypeptide(L)'
;MADKTVAFICTHNACRSQMAEALAKHAGYHGYKFYSAGSVPREQIDQNAVRILKEKFGIDMHSQYSKTIRDIPAPDIAISMGCGVKCPFIGRNFDDDWGLEDPTGKSDEEYLKVI
;
A
#
# COMPACT_ATOMS: atom_id res chain seq x y z
N MET A 1 -14.07 -20.57 -6.86
CA MET A 1 -14.29 -19.48 -5.89
C MET A 1 -13.72 -18.21 -6.50
N ALA A 2 -14.38 -17.07 -6.34
CA ALA A 2 -13.82 -15.81 -6.81
C ALA A 2 -12.60 -15.43 -5.96
N ASP A 3 -11.60 -14.81 -6.58
CA ASP A 3 -10.41 -14.31 -5.86
C ASP A 3 -10.84 -13.24 -4.84
N LYS A 4 -10.24 -13.27 -3.65
CA LYS A 4 -10.45 -12.25 -2.61
C LYS A 4 -9.59 -11.02 -2.88
N THR A 5 -10.18 -9.85 -2.75
CA THR A 5 -9.52 -8.56 -2.92
C THR A 5 -9.01 -8.03 -1.59
N VAL A 6 -7.71 -7.77 -1.50
CA VAL A 6 -7.05 -7.14 -0.35
C VAL A 6 -6.62 -5.74 -0.74
N ALA A 7 -6.98 -4.73 0.07
CA ALA A 7 -6.59 -3.34 -0.15
C ALA A 7 -5.79 -2.78 1.02
N PHE A 8 -4.61 -2.24 0.71
CA PHE A 8 -3.76 -1.48 1.64
C PHE A 8 -4.06 0.01 1.52
N ILE A 9 -4.52 0.63 2.60
CA ILE A 9 -5.02 2.00 2.57
C ILE A 9 -4.12 2.91 3.40
N CYS A 10 -3.70 4.02 2.80
CA CYS A 10 -3.06 5.13 3.53
C CYS A 10 -3.57 6.48 3.02
N THR A 11 -3.13 7.59 3.59
CA THR A 11 -3.63 8.91 3.17
C THR A 11 -3.28 9.24 1.72
N HIS A 12 -1.99 9.12 1.36
CA HIS A 12 -1.47 9.65 0.09
C HIS A 12 -1.25 8.61 -1.01
N ASN A 13 -1.39 7.33 -0.70
CA ASN A 13 -1.04 6.21 -1.57
C ASN A 13 0.29 6.38 -2.33
N ALA A 14 1.31 6.89 -1.63
CA ALA A 14 2.60 7.21 -2.24
C ALA A 14 3.74 6.30 -1.77
N CYS A 15 3.71 5.81 -0.53
CA CYS A 15 4.83 5.10 0.08
C CYS A 15 4.38 3.75 0.66
N ARG A 16 4.14 3.64 1.97
CA ARG A 16 3.76 2.41 2.70
C ARG A 16 2.76 1.50 1.96
N SER A 17 1.60 2.02 1.54
CA SER A 17 0.59 1.19 0.88
C SER A 17 1.01 0.74 -0.53
N GLN A 18 1.82 1.52 -1.25
CA GLN A 18 2.40 1.08 -2.53
C GLN A 18 3.40 -0.05 -2.32
N MET A 19 4.27 0.06 -1.29
CA MET A 19 5.21 -0.99 -0.92
C MET A 19 4.48 -2.29 -0.56
N ALA A 20 3.43 -2.19 0.24
CA ALA A 20 2.62 -3.35 0.63
C ALA A 20 1.93 -4.02 -0.58
N GLU A 21 1.38 -3.24 -1.51
CA GLU A 21 0.81 -3.78 -2.76
C GLU A 21 1.89 -4.54 -3.57
N ALA A 22 3.09 -3.96 -3.71
CA ALA A 22 4.19 -4.54 -4.45
C ALA A 22 4.65 -5.88 -3.85
N LEU A 23 4.89 -5.90 -2.54
CA LEU A 23 5.32 -7.07 -1.78
C LEU A 23 4.27 -8.18 -1.83
N ALA A 24 3.00 -7.85 -1.64
CA ALA A 24 1.93 -8.83 -1.63
C ALA A 24 1.70 -9.45 -3.02
N LYS A 25 1.79 -8.64 -4.09
CA LYS A 25 1.77 -9.15 -5.47
C LYS A 25 2.95 -10.07 -5.74
N HIS A 26 4.14 -9.70 -5.28
CA HIS A 26 5.35 -10.52 -5.46
C HIS A 26 5.26 -11.86 -4.72
N ALA A 27 4.67 -11.88 -3.51
CA ALA A 27 4.48 -13.10 -2.73
C ALA A 27 3.55 -14.13 -3.41
N GLY A 28 2.66 -13.68 -4.31
CA GLY A 28 1.96 -14.59 -5.24
C GLY A 28 0.91 -15.51 -4.62
N TYR A 29 0.19 -15.06 -3.58
CA TYR A 29 -0.85 -15.88 -2.94
C TYR A 29 -2.00 -16.22 -3.90
N HIS A 30 -2.20 -17.51 -4.19
CA HIS A 30 -3.30 -17.99 -5.03
C HIS A 30 -4.66 -17.65 -4.43
N GLY A 31 -5.58 -17.17 -5.27
CA GLY A 31 -6.93 -16.80 -4.85
C GLY A 31 -7.04 -15.41 -4.22
N TYR A 32 -5.98 -14.59 -4.30
CA TYR A 32 -5.98 -13.22 -3.79
C TYR A 32 -5.55 -12.22 -4.86
N LYS A 33 -6.15 -11.03 -4.83
CA LYS A 33 -5.73 -9.86 -5.61
C LYS A 33 -5.40 -8.72 -4.66
N PHE A 34 -4.27 -8.07 -4.90
CA PHE A 34 -3.75 -7.03 -4.03
C PHE A 34 -3.82 -5.66 -4.70
N TYR A 35 -4.31 -4.68 -3.96
CA TYR A 35 -4.42 -3.29 -4.38
C TYR A 35 -3.99 -2.37 -3.25
N SER A 36 -3.67 -1.13 -3.58
CA SER A 36 -3.53 -0.04 -2.62
C SER A 36 -4.29 1.18 -3.09
N ALA A 37 -4.67 2.03 -2.15
CA ALA A 37 -5.33 3.29 -2.45
C ALA A 37 -5.18 4.29 -1.31
N GLY A 38 -5.63 5.52 -1.54
CA GLY A 38 -5.67 6.55 -0.50
C GLY A 38 -6.81 7.54 -0.61
N SER A 39 -7.01 8.29 0.47
CA SER A 39 -8.03 9.35 0.56
C SER A 39 -7.67 10.59 -0.24
N VAL A 40 -6.39 10.94 -0.22
CA VAL A 40 -5.85 12.15 -0.85
C VAL A 40 -4.58 11.74 -1.62
N PRO A 41 -4.69 10.97 -2.72
CA PRO A 41 -3.52 10.46 -3.42
C PRO A 41 -2.61 11.58 -3.91
N ARG A 42 -1.29 11.39 -3.81
CA ARG A 42 -0.30 12.30 -4.43
C ARG A 42 -0.09 11.95 -5.89
N GLU A 43 0.37 12.91 -6.69
CA GLU A 43 0.63 12.68 -8.12
C GLU A 43 1.69 11.61 -8.39
N GLN A 44 2.67 11.46 -7.49
CA GLN A 44 3.78 10.53 -7.66
C GLN A 44 3.95 9.64 -6.43
N ILE A 45 4.35 8.39 -6.68
CA ILE A 45 4.79 7.47 -5.64
C ILE A 45 6.21 7.84 -5.19
N ASP A 46 6.55 7.45 -3.97
CA ASP A 46 7.85 7.72 -3.36
C ASP A 46 8.96 6.99 -4.11
N GLN A 47 9.87 7.75 -4.73
CA GLN A 47 10.96 7.19 -5.52
C GLN A 47 11.99 6.45 -4.66
N ASN A 48 12.09 6.76 -3.36
CA ASN A 48 12.91 5.96 -2.46
C ASN A 48 12.30 4.58 -2.23
N ALA A 49 10.97 4.49 -2.09
CA ALA A 49 10.29 3.21 -1.99
C ALA A 49 10.53 2.36 -3.25
N VAL A 50 10.39 2.96 -4.43
CA VAL A 50 10.69 2.29 -5.73
C VAL A 50 12.12 1.77 -5.77
N ARG A 51 13.10 2.63 -5.42
CA ARG A 51 14.52 2.26 -5.40
C ARG A 51 14.79 1.12 -4.41
N ILE A 52 14.30 1.23 -3.18
CA ILE A 52 14.57 0.27 -2.10
C ILE A 52 13.99 -1.10 -2.42
N LEU A 53 12.75 -1.17 -2.91
CA LEU A 53 12.13 -2.44 -3.31
C LEU A 53 12.86 -3.12 -4.46
N LYS A 54 13.33 -2.33 -5.42
CA LYS A 54 14.14 -2.85 -6.54
C LYS A 54 15.50 -3.35 -6.07
N GLU A 55 16.24 -2.56 -5.29
CA GLU A 55 17.60 -2.86 -4.86
C GLU A 55 17.68 -3.98 -3.82
N LYS A 56 16.72 -4.05 -2.89
CA LYS A 56 16.76 -4.99 -1.75
C LYS A 56 15.95 -6.26 -1.97
N PHE A 57 14.87 -6.17 -2.73
CA PHE A 57 13.94 -7.29 -2.93
C PHE A 57 13.80 -7.72 -4.39
N GLY A 58 14.41 -7.00 -5.34
CA GLY A 58 14.24 -7.28 -6.77
C GLY A 58 12.82 -7.02 -7.29
N ILE A 59 12.03 -6.22 -6.58
CA ILE A 59 10.63 -5.93 -6.90
C ILE A 59 10.56 -4.62 -7.68
N ASP A 60 10.04 -4.69 -8.90
CA ASP A 60 9.82 -3.51 -9.74
C ASP A 60 8.42 -2.90 -9.47
N MET A 61 8.42 -1.61 -9.12
CA MET A 61 7.21 -0.82 -8.87
C MET A 61 6.92 0.20 -9.97
N HIS A 62 7.64 0.22 -11.10
CA HIS A 62 7.51 1.26 -12.13
C HIS A 62 6.11 1.35 -12.74
N SER A 63 5.31 0.29 -12.72
CA SER A 63 3.91 0.30 -13.18
C SER A 63 2.92 0.76 -12.11
N GLN A 64 3.35 0.98 -10.87
CA GLN A 64 2.48 1.45 -9.81
C GLN A 64 2.32 2.98 -9.86
N TYR A 65 1.13 3.41 -9.47
CA TYR A 65 0.74 4.81 -9.39
C TYR A 65 -0.24 5.00 -8.24
N SER A 66 -0.36 6.23 -7.77
CA SER A 66 -1.29 6.60 -6.70
C SER A 66 -2.74 6.55 -7.19
N LYS A 67 -3.58 5.87 -6.41
CA LYS A 67 -4.98 5.55 -6.72
C LYS A 67 -5.87 6.05 -5.59
N THR A 68 -7.07 6.52 -5.92
CA THR A 68 -8.13 6.76 -4.94
C THR A 68 -8.81 5.44 -4.58
N ILE A 69 -9.56 5.43 -3.48
CA ILE A 69 -10.39 4.28 -3.08
C ILE A 69 -11.38 3.85 -4.18
N ARG A 70 -11.81 4.78 -5.03
CA ARG A 70 -12.77 4.52 -6.11
C ARG A 70 -12.12 3.85 -7.33
N ASP A 71 -10.79 3.91 -7.45
CA ASP A 71 -10.05 3.37 -8.57
C ASP A 71 -9.68 1.89 -8.38
N ILE A 72 -10.03 1.31 -7.22
CA ILE A 72 -9.78 -0.10 -6.90
C ILE A 72 -11.10 -0.86 -6.75
N PRO A 73 -11.12 -2.19 -6.97
CA PRO A 73 -12.29 -3.01 -6.67
C PRO A 73 -12.65 -2.94 -5.18
N ALA A 74 -13.93 -3.18 -4.87
CA ALA A 74 -14.37 -3.25 -3.49
C ALA A 74 -13.58 -4.34 -2.73
N PRO A 75 -12.87 -4.00 -1.63
CA PRO A 75 -12.04 -4.95 -0.94
C PRO A 75 -12.84 -5.90 -0.04
N ASP A 76 -12.50 -7.18 -0.12
CA ASP A 76 -12.93 -8.21 0.84
C ASP A 76 -12.16 -8.10 2.17
N ILE A 77 -10.92 -7.61 2.11
CA ILE A 77 -10.05 -7.33 3.25
C ILE A 77 -9.44 -5.94 3.07
N ALA A 78 -9.56 -5.09 4.08
CA ALA A 78 -8.99 -3.74 4.07
C ALA A 78 -8.04 -3.55 5.25
N ILE A 79 -6.79 -3.20 4.95
CA ILE A 79 -5.73 -2.97 5.94
C ILE A 79 -5.36 -1.49 5.94
N SER A 80 -5.44 -0.85 7.10
CA SER A 80 -4.89 0.50 7.30
C SER A 80 -3.38 0.44 7.52
N MET A 81 -2.65 1.35 6.89
CA MET A 81 -1.19 1.47 7.04
C MET A 81 -0.79 2.50 8.11
N GLY A 82 -1.68 2.84 9.05
CA GLY A 82 -1.50 3.93 10.00
C GLY A 82 -1.86 5.30 9.41
N CYS A 83 -3.14 5.54 9.12
CA CYS A 83 -3.65 6.85 8.68
C CYS A 83 -3.85 7.88 9.82
N GLY A 84 -3.56 7.50 11.06
CA GLY A 84 -3.77 8.36 12.23
C GLY A 84 -5.26 8.61 12.51
N VAL A 85 -5.63 9.82 12.91
CA VAL A 85 -6.96 10.14 13.49
C VAL A 85 -8.09 10.21 12.44
N LYS A 86 -7.79 10.24 11.14
CA LYS A 86 -8.77 10.38 10.05
C LYS A 86 -8.50 9.40 8.92
N CYS A 87 -8.63 8.11 9.20
CA CYS A 87 -8.76 7.15 8.11
C CYS A 87 -10.06 7.42 7.34
N PRO A 88 -10.04 7.52 6.00
CA PRO A 88 -11.24 7.71 5.21
C PRO A 88 -12.18 6.53 5.36
N PHE A 89 -13.49 6.78 5.35
CA PHE A 89 -14.46 5.69 5.17
C PHE A 89 -14.35 5.18 3.73
N ILE A 90 -13.98 3.91 3.59
CA ILE A 90 -13.75 3.26 2.29
C ILE A 90 -14.94 2.43 1.81
N GLY A 91 -16.13 2.65 2.38
CA GLY A 91 -17.31 1.82 2.15
C GLY A 91 -17.41 0.59 3.07
N ARG A 92 -16.41 0.38 3.94
CA ARG A 92 -16.37 -0.67 4.98
C ARG A 92 -15.43 -0.27 6.12
N ASN A 93 -15.47 -1.06 7.20
CA ASN A 93 -14.46 -1.00 8.26
C ASN A 93 -13.16 -1.67 7.81
N PHE A 94 -12.04 -1.24 8.41
CA PHE A 94 -10.77 -1.93 8.30
C PHE A 94 -10.81 -3.23 9.10
N ASP A 95 -10.21 -4.28 8.53
CA ASP A 95 -10.02 -5.56 9.18
C ASP A 95 -8.82 -5.50 10.14
N ASP A 96 -7.83 -4.65 9.83
CA ASP A 96 -6.65 -4.44 10.67
C ASP A 96 -6.04 -3.03 10.44
N ASP A 97 -5.25 -2.57 11.40
CA ASP A 97 -4.43 -1.35 11.29
C ASP A 97 -2.99 -1.67 11.71
N TRP A 98 -2.08 -1.67 10.73
CA TRP A 98 -0.69 -2.01 10.96
C TRP A 98 0.10 -0.87 11.61
N GLY A 99 -0.45 0.35 11.68
CA GLY A 99 0.14 1.44 12.46
C GLY A 99 1.58 1.80 12.08
N LEU A 100 1.99 1.54 10.83
CA LEU A 100 3.38 1.72 10.40
C LEU A 100 3.76 3.20 10.39
N GLU A 101 4.93 3.53 10.96
CA GLU A 101 5.48 4.89 10.90
C GLU A 101 5.74 5.33 9.46
N ASP A 102 5.63 6.63 9.16
CA ASP A 102 5.90 7.13 7.82
C ASP A 102 7.42 7.21 7.57
N PRO A 103 7.99 6.43 6.62
CA PRO A 103 9.41 6.49 6.30
C PRO A 103 9.73 7.57 5.26
N THR A 104 8.73 8.26 4.69
CA THR A 104 8.91 9.21 3.58
C THR A 104 9.99 10.25 3.91
N GLY A 105 11.01 10.34 3.06
CA GLY A 105 12.15 11.26 3.23
C GLY A 105 13.15 10.91 4.34
N LYS A 106 13.00 9.77 5.03
CA LYS A 106 13.96 9.27 6.01
C LYS A 106 15.06 8.39 5.37
N SER A 107 15.94 7.82 6.19
CA SER A 107 16.98 6.88 5.74
C SER A 107 16.42 5.56 5.25
N ASP A 108 17.18 4.83 4.43
CA ASP A 108 16.80 3.48 3.95
C ASP A 108 16.47 2.51 5.10
N GLU A 109 17.15 2.65 6.25
CA GLU A 109 16.87 1.85 7.46
C GLU A 109 15.43 2.03 7.96
N GLU A 110 14.87 3.23 7.85
CA GLU A 110 13.50 3.53 8.28
C GLU A 110 12.47 2.92 7.32
N TYR A 111 12.77 2.85 6.01
CA TYR A 111 11.92 2.11 5.07
C TYR A 111 11.94 0.62 5.36
N LEU A 112 13.11 0.06 5.67
CA LEU A 112 13.26 -1.36 5.96
C LEU A 112 12.53 -1.79 7.24
N LYS A 113 12.29 -0.87 8.19
CA LYS A 113 11.49 -1.14 9.40
C LYS A 113 9.99 -1.31 9.13
N VAL A 114 9.51 -0.86 7.97
CA VAL A 114 8.08 -0.87 7.62
C VAL A 114 7.76 -1.77 6.42
N ILE A 115 8.69 -2.65 6.07
CA ILE A 115 8.57 -3.73 5.08
C ILE A 115 8.48 -5.06 5.84
#